data_AF-A0A0D6KGG9-F1
#
_entry.id   AF-A0A0D6KGG9-F1
#
_cell.length_a   1.000
_cell.length_b   1.000
_cell.length_c   1.000
_cell.angle_alpha   90.00
_cell.angle_beta   90.00
_cell.angle_gamma   90.00
#
_symmetry.space_group_name_H-M   'P 1'
#
loop_
_entity.id
_entity.type
_entity.pdbx_description
1 polymer ?
#
loop_
_entity_poly.entity_id
_entity_poly.type
_entity_poly.pdbx_seq_one_letter_code
_entity_poly.pdbx_strand_id
1 'polypeptide(L)'
;MEYPQSLWYGVLYDPNKKRVQVAGRDLAAKLLIYILGGIKDHMESAELRKALADARTIENQTIGFDGKFVEPQAVGLPPIL
;
A
#
# COMPACT_ATOMS: atom_id res chain seq x y z
N MET A 1 5.33 -10.25 -4.52
CA MET A 1 4.29 -10.07 -3.47
C MET A 1 4.91 -10.09 -2.08
N GLU A 2 5.79 -11.04 -1.78
CA GLU A 2 6.31 -11.28 -0.43
C GLU A 2 7.40 -10.31 0.05
N TYR A 3 7.96 -9.52 -0.86
CA TYR A 3 9.02 -8.55 -0.57
C TYR A 3 8.48 -7.12 -0.48
N PRO A 4 9.05 -6.25 0.37
CA PRO A 4 8.58 -4.88 0.57
C PRO A 4 8.50 -4.01 -0.68
N GLN A 5 9.33 -4.28 -1.70
CA GLN A 5 9.33 -3.57 -2.99
C GLN A 5 8.05 -3.82 -3.78
N SER A 6 7.34 -4.90 -3.49
CA SER A 6 6.05 -5.20 -4.07
C SER A 6 4.98 -4.27 -3.50
N LEU A 7 4.19 -3.66 -4.38
CA LEU A 7 2.97 -2.93 -4.01
C LEU A 7 2.02 -3.75 -3.15
N TRP A 8 1.97 -5.06 -3.43
CA TRP A 8 1.10 -6.00 -2.76
C TRP A 8 1.54 -6.41 -1.35
N TYR A 9 2.74 -6.02 -0.91
CA TYR A 9 3.22 -6.27 0.44
C TYR A 9 2.40 -5.46 1.45
N GLY A 10 1.77 -6.12 2.41
CA GLY A 10 0.81 -5.54 3.35
C GLY A 10 -0.63 -5.44 2.78
N VAL A 11 -0.78 -5.33 1.46
CA VAL A 11 -2.10 -5.23 0.80
C VAL A 11 -2.71 -6.60 0.54
N LEU A 12 -2.13 -7.38 -0.38
CA LEU A 12 -2.61 -8.73 -0.72
C LEU A 12 -1.76 -9.82 -0.07
N TYR A 13 -0.53 -9.52 0.31
CA TYR A 13 0.32 -10.41 1.09
C TYR A 13 0.38 -9.89 2.52
N ASP A 14 -0.02 -10.70 3.49
CA ASP A 14 0.16 -10.46 4.92
C ASP A 14 1.57 -10.90 5.32
N PRO A 15 2.50 -9.97 5.56
CA PRO A 15 3.88 -10.30 5.95
C PRO A 15 4.02 -10.87 7.37
N ASN A 16 3.06 -10.61 8.27
CA ASN A 16 3.07 -11.21 9.60
C ASN A 16 2.71 -12.69 9.52
N LYS A 17 1.66 -13.02 8.75
CA LYS A 17 1.18 -14.40 8.56
C LYS A 17 1.85 -15.14 7.41
N LYS A 18 2.72 -14.48 6.65
CA LYS A 18 3.43 -15.01 5.48
C LYS A 18 2.51 -15.70 4.46
N ARG A 19 1.38 -15.05 4.11
CA ARG A 19 0.38 -15.61 3.19
C ARG A 19 -0.36 -14.56 2.39
N VAL A 20 -0.97 -14.97 1.30
CA VAL A 20 -1.92 -14.14 0.55
C VAL A 20 -3.25 -14.04 1.30
N GLN A 21 -3.88 -12.87 1.25
CA GLN A 21 -5.19 -12.60 1.83
C GLN A 21 -6.10 -11.83 0.86
N VAL A 22 -7.41 -12.08 0.96
CA VAL A 22 -8.43 -11.42 0.12
C VAL A 22 -8.93 -10.11 0.73
N ALA A 23 -8.69 -9.88 2.02
CA ALA A 23 -9.17 -8.70 2.74
C ALA A 23 -8.69 -7.36 2.13
N GLY A 24 -7.52 -7.34 1.49
CA GLY A 24 -6.99 -6.15 0.80
C GLY A 24 -7.43 -5.99 -0.66
N ARG A 25 -8.38 -6.80 -1.16
CA ARG A 25 -8.81 -6.79 -2.57
C ARG A 25 -9.31 -5.42 -3.02
N ASP A 26 -10.12 -4.75 -2.20
CA ASP A 26 -10.70 -3.46 -2.57
C ASP A 26 -9.64 -2.36 -2.65
N LEU A 27 -8.69 -2.36 -1.72
CA LEU A 27 -7.52 -1.48 -1.77
C LEU A 27 -6.65 -1.78 -3.00
N ALA A 28 -6.41 -3.06 -3.30
CA ALA A 28 -5.66 -3.45 -4.48
C ALA A 28 -6.32 -2.97 -5.79
N ALA A 29 -7.66 -3.06 -5.89
CA ALA A 29 -8.41 -2.57 -7.03
C ALA A 29 -8.26 -1.05 -7.19
N LYS A 30 -8.40 -0.28 -6.10
CA LYS A 30 -8.21 1.18 -6.11
C LYS A 30 -6.78 1.57 -6.51
N LEU A 31 -5.78 0.86 -6.01
CA LEU A 31 -4.38 1.08 -6.38
C LEU A 31 -4.12 0.79 -7.86
N LEU A 32 -4.73 -0.25 -8.42
CA LEU A 32 -4.64 -0.53 -9.87
C LEU A 32 -5.25 0.59 -10.71
N ILE A 33 -6.44 1.07 -10.33
CA ILE A 33 -7.09 2.20 -11.02
C ILE A 33 -6.20 3.45 -10.96
N TYR A 34 -5.67 3.77 -9.78
CA TYR A 34 -4.75 4.89 -9.60
C TYR A 34 -3.48 4.76 -10.46
N ILE A 35 -2.86 3.59 -10.51
CA ILE A 35 -1.61 3.39 -11.29
C ILE A 35 -1.86 3.55 -12.78
N LEU A 36 -3.04 3.15 -13.27
CA LEU A 36 -3.37 3.20 -14.70
C LEU A 36 -3.94 4.55 -15.17
N GLY A 37 -4.62 5.29 -14.28
CA GLY A 37 -5.35 6.51 -14.66
C GLY A 37 -5.08 7.73 -13.80
N GLY A 38 -4.30 7.59 -12.73
CA GLY A 38 -4.16 8.61 -11.69
C GLY A 38 -5.46 8.87 -10.92
N ILE A 39 -5.39 9.81 -9.98
CA ILE A 39 -6.54 10.37 -9.27
C ILE A 39 -6.41 11.89 -9.32
N LYS A 40 -7.46 12.59 -9.75
CA LYS A 40 -7.50 14.06 -9.81
C LYS A 40 -7.98 14.69 -8.50
N ASP A 41 -8.83 13.98 -7.76
CA ASP A 41 -9.37 14.45 -6.50
C ASP A 41 -8.32 14.31 -5.38
N HIS A 42 -7.97 15.43 -4.76
CA HIS A 42 -6.94 15.45 -3.71
C HIS A 42 -7.34 14.66 -2.46
N MET A 43 -8.63 14.65 -2.11
CA MET A 43 -9.13 13.92 -0.95
C MET A 43 -9.10 12.42 -1.21
N GLU A 44 -9.54 11.96 -2.38
CA GLU A 44 -9.46 10.56 -2.78
C GLU A 44 -8.00 10.07 -2.82
N SER A 45 -7.08 10.89 -3.32
CA SER A 45 -5.65 10.58 -3.32
C SER A 45 -5.08 10.47 -1.89
N ALA A 46 -5.49 11.37 -0.99
CA ALA A 46 -5.06 11.34 0.41
C ALA A 46 -5.59 10.10 1.14
N GLU A 47 -6.85 9.72 0.91
CA GLU A 47 -7.45 8.50 1.45
C GLU A 47 -6.74 7.25 0.96
N LEU A 48 -6.42 7.18 -0.34
CA LEU A 48 -5.68 6.05 -0.90
C LEU A 48 -4.28 5.93 -0.31
N ARG A 49 -3.58 7.07 -0.14
CA ARG A 49 -2.25 7.12 0.48
C ARG A 49 -2.29 6.61 1.92
N LYS A 50 -3.28 7.06 2.69
CA LYS A 50 -3.49 6.61 4.07
C LYS A 50 -3.77 5.11 4.12
N ALA A 51 -4.69 4.62 3.29
CA ALA A 51 -5.04 3.20 3.27
C ALA A 51 -3.85 2.30 2.89
N LEU A 52 -2.99 2.74 1.96
CA LEU A 52 -1.76 2.02 1.64
C LEU A 52 -0.76 2.01 2.81
N ALA A 53 -0.58 3.14 3.48
CA ALA A 53 0.30 3.23 4.64
C ALA A 53 -0.20 2.34 5.80
N ASP A 54 -1.50 2.35 6.07
CA ASP A 54 -2.14 1.52 7.09
C ASP A 54 -1.95 0.02 6.78
N ALA A 55 -2.17 -0.38 5.52
CA ALA A 55 -1.96 -1.76 5.08
C ALA A 55 -0.49 -2.23 5.22
N ARG A 56 0.45 -1.30 5.14
CA ARG A 56 1.90 -1.58 5.30
C ARG A 56 2.38 -1.39 6.74
N THR A 57 1.47 -1.13 7.68
CA THR A 57 1.75 -0.98 9.10
C THR A 57 1.40 -2.24 9.86
N ILE A 58 2.37 -2.80 10.58
CA ILE A 58 2.22 -4.02 11.38
C ILE A 58 2.71 -3.69 12.77
N GLU A 59 1.89 -3.96 13.79
CA GLU A 59 2.30 -3.76 15.20
C GLU A 59 2.90 -2.35 15.46
N ASN A 60 2.33 -1.33 14.81
CA ASN A 60 2.75 0.09 14.82
C ASN A 60 4.04 0.44 14.07
N GLN A 61 4.60 -0.47 13.28
CA GLN A 61 5.74 -0.20 12.41
C GLN A 61 5.31 -0.19 10.94
N THR A 62 5.50 0.94 10.26
CA THR A 62 5.20 1.06 8.83
C THR A 62 6.42 0.75 7.99
N ILE A 63 6.27 -0.14 7.01
CA ILE A 63 7.37 -0.58 6.14
C ILE A 63 7.29 0.12 4.78
N GLY A 64 8.34 0.85 4.42
CA GLY A 64 8.49 1.51 3.12
C GLY A 64 8.76 0.52 1.97
N PHE A 65 8.75 1.03 0.73
CA PHE A 65 9.04 0.21 -0.46
C PHE A 65 10.49 -0.28 -0.52
N ASP A 66 11.41 0.39 0.17
CA ASP A 66 12.81 -0.05 0.31
C ASP A 66 13.02 -1.09 1.43
N GLY A 67 11.95 -1.45 2.14
CA GLY A 67 11.97 -2.39 3.26
C GLY A 67 12.41 -1.80 4.59
N LYS A 68 12.63 -0.48 4.68
CA LYS A 68 12.96 0.19 5.95
C LYS A 68 11.70 0.64 6.67
N PHE A 69 11.83 0.83 7.99
CA PHE A 69 10.79 1.48 8.77
C PHE A 69 10.76 2.97 8.46
N VAL A 70 9.54 3.47 8.24
CA VAL A 70 9.28 4.87 7.87
C VAL A 70 8.05 5.37 8.60
N GLU A 71 7.88 6.69 8.67
CA GLU A 71 6.60 7.28 9.08
C GLU A 71 5.50 6.95 8.06
N PRO A 72 4.23 6.76 8.47
CA PRO A 72 3.14 6.41 7.55
C PRO A 72 3.02 7.35 6.34
N GLN A 73 3.23 8.66 6.53
CA GLN A 73 3.12 9.65 5.46
C GLN A 73 4.22 9.50 4.40
N ALA A 74 5.36 8.89 4.76
CA ALA A 74 6.52 8.70 3.90
C ALA A 74 6.40 7.47 2.98
N VAL A 75 5.42 6.57 3.18
CA VAL A 75 5.16 5.44 2.27
C VAL A 75 4.88 5.92 0.84
N GLY A 76 4.09 6.98 0.72
CA GLY A 76 3.70 7.54 -0.58
C GLY A 76 2.77 6.65 -1.39
N LEU A 77 2.43 7.12 -2.59
CA LEU A 77 1.79 6.32 -3.62
C LEU A 77 2.84 5.95 -4.68
N PRO A 78 2.71 4.79 -5.34
CA PRO A 78 3.57 4.45 -6.46
C PRO A 78 3.41 5.45 -7.62
N PRO A 79 4.38 5.54 -8.55
CA PRO A 79 4.21 6.33 -9.76
C PRO A 79 3.07 5.78 -10.62
N ILE A 80 2.42 6.69 -11.35
CA ILE A 80 1.44 6.37 -12.39
C ILE A 80 2.22 5.87 -13.62
N LEU A 81 1.65 4.91 -14.36
CA LEU A 81 2.24 4.32 -15.59
C LEU A 81 1.89 5.11 -16.85
#